data_AF-A0A1I2C346-F1
#
_entry.id   AF-A0A1I2C346-F1
#
_cell.length_a   1.000
_cell.length_b   1.000
_cell.length_c   1.000
_cell.angle_alpha   90.00
_cell.angle_beta   90.00
_cell.angle_gamma   90.00
#
_symmetry.space_group_name_H-M   'P 1'
#
loop_
_entity.id
_entity.type
_entity.pdbx_description
1 polymer ?
#
loop_
_entity_poly.entity_id
_entity_poly.type
_entity_poly.pdbx_seq_one_letter_code
_entity_poly.pdbx_strand_id
1 'polypeptide(L)'
;MAPRYRLFALLAETQPDGAALARRLTDLDAEALLELAADVVDASADVRSSWEGPLDASGKYYWSEDSTEDLTGWIVAQGEAFWRAAVGASDEQLMALAPEYHRERADGRSARWNGRTPHLGGLVHAAYTARFADVEDYFDGLARVLDARAGDHA
;
A
#
# COMPACT_ATOMS: atom_id res chain seq x y z
N MET A 1 6.21 -17.06 8.43
CA MET A 1 5.10 -16.10 8.39
C MET A 1 5.20 -15.44 7.03
N ALA A 2 4.15 -15.44 6.19
CA ALA A 2 4.25 -14.77 4.89
C ALA A 2 4.63 -13.27 5.07
N PRO A 3 5.43 -12.66 4.19
CA PRO A 3 5.97 -11.30 4.37
C PRO A 3 4.91 -10.25 4.78
N ARG A 4 3.74 -10.28 4.11
CA ARG A 4 2.60 -9.36 4.29
C ARG A 4 1.98 -9.32 5.70
N TYR A 5 2.23 -10.31 6.57
CA TYR A 5 1.70 -10.29 7.94
C TYR A 5 2.33 -9.20 8.81
N ARG A 6 3.56 -8.75 8.50
CA ARG A 6 4.21 -7.66 9.25
C ARG A 6 3.54 -6.31 8.99
N LEU A 7 3.25 -6.01 7.73
CA LEU A 7 2.48 -4.82 7.35
C LEU A 7 1.14 -4.76 8.07
N PHE A 8 0.34 -5.83 8.02
CA PHE A 8 -0.99 -5.80 8.63
C PHE A 8 -0.97 -5.80 10.16
N ALA A 9 0.02 -6.43 10.80
CA ALA A 9 0.22 -6.30 12.25
C ALA A 9 0.53 -4.85 12.63
N LEU A 10 1.43 -4.19 11.89
CA LEU A 10 1.75 -2.77 12.10
C LEU A 10 0.51 -1.87 11.94
N LEU A 11 -0.30 -2.09 10.91
CA LEU A 11 -1.55 -1.35 10.72
C LEU A 11 -2.53 -1.57 11.87
N ALA A 12 -2.70 -2.81 12.33
CA ALA A 12 -3.58 -3.14 13.44
C ALA A 12 -3.13 -2.51 14.77
N GLU A 13 -1.82 -2.42 15.00
CA GLU A 13 -1.24 -1.78 16.20
C GLU A 13 -1.40 -0.26 16.21
N THR A 14 -1.49 0.36 15.04
CA THR A 14 -1.41 1.81 14.89
C THR A 14 -2.73 2.46 14.53
N GLN A 15 -3.68 1.72 13.95
CA GLN A 15 -5.04 2.22 13.73
C GLN A 15 -5.75 2.53 15.06
N PRO A 16 -6.55 3.63 15.12
CA PRO A 16 -6.84 4.58 14.05
C PRO A 16 -5.86 5.77 13.99
N ASP A 17 -4.74 5.77 14.71
CA ASP A 17 -3.81 6.91 14.79
C ASP A 17 -2.71 6.87 13.70
N GLY A 18 -2.92 7.59 12.61
CA GLY A 18 -1.91 7.73 11.55
C GLY A 18 -0.59 8.34 12.04
N ALA A 19 -0.60 9.15 13.11
CA ALA A 19 0.64 9.66 13.70
C ALA A 19 1.37 8.57 14.52
N ALA A 20 0.66 7.60 15.10
CA ALA A 20 1.27 6.43 15.71
C ALA A 20 1.98 5.57 14.67
N LEU A 21 1.37 5.38 13.50
CA LEU A 21 2.01 4.71 12.37
C LEU A 21 3.31 5.42 11.97
N ALA A 22 3.24 6.74 11.76
CA ALA A 22 4.41 7.53 11.39
C ALA A 22 5.55 7.41 12.42
N ARG A 23 5.24 7.50 13.73
CA ARG A 23 6.24 7.28 14.80
C ARG A 23 6.82 5.88 14.75
N ARG A 24 5.98 4.86 14.54
CA ARG A 24 6.46 3.47 14.50
C ARG A 24 7.41 3.21 13.33
N LEU A 25 7.16 3.82 12.17
CA LEU A 25 8.08 3.78 11.03
C LEU A 25 9.42 4.44 11.35
N THR A 26 9.43 5.52 12.14
CA THR A 26 10.68 6.18 12.52
C THR A 26 11.56 5.36 13.45
N ASP A 27 11.06 4.27 14.04
CA ASP A 27 11.85 3.36 14.88
C ASP A 27 12.51 2.22 14.09
N LEU A 28 12.10 2.00 12.84
CA LEU A 28 12.61 0.93 11.99
C LEU A 28 14.00 1.27 11.44
N ASP A 29 14.79 0.23 11.18
CA ASP A 29 16.04 0.36 10.44
C ASP A 29 15.79 0.38 8.92
N ALA A 30 16.84 0.62 8.14
CA ALA A 30 16.76 0.76 6.69
C ALA A 30 16.22 -0.52 6.03
N GLU A 31 16.71 -1.68 6.44
CA GLU A 31 16.29 -2.98 5.90
C GLU A 31 14.81 -3.24 6.19
N ALA A 32 14.36 -3.03 7.42
CA ALA A 32 12.96 -3.21 7.80
C ALA A 32 12.02 -2.25 7.06
N LEU A 33 12.45 -1.02 6.76
CA LEU A 33 11.68 -0.08 5.95
C LEU A 33 11.57 -0.54 4.49
N LEU A 34 12.67 -1.03 3.89
CA LEU A 34 12.65 -1.56 2.52
C LEU A 34 11.80 -2.85 2.41
N GLU A 35 11.91 -3.75 3.39
CA GLU A 35 11.06 -4.94 3.50
C GLU A 35 9.57 -4.56 3.65
N LEU A 36 9.27 -3.55 4.46
CA LEU A 36 7.90 -3.05 4.62
C LEU A 36 7.38 -2.37 3.34
N ALA A 37 8.24 -1.64 2.63
CA ALA A 37 7.90 -1.07 1.32
C ALA A 37 7.58 -2.18 0.30
N ALA A 38 8.39 -3.24 0.27
CA ALA A 38 8.13 -4.42 -0.55
C ALA A 38 6.81 -5.10 -0.17
N ASP A 39 6.50 -5.21 1.13
CA ASP A 39 5.21 -5.73 1.59
C ASP A 39 4.02 -4.89 1.10
N VAL A 40 4.17 -3.56 1.04
CA VAL A 40 3.13 -2.66 0.49
C VAL A 40 2.94 -2.90 -1.01
N VAL A 41 4.03 -2.98 -1.78
CA VAL A 41 3.99 -3.27 -3.22
C VAL A 41 3.32 -4.62 -3.49
N ASP A 42 3.78 -5.66 -2.79
CA ASP A 42 3.25 -7.01 -2.92
C ASP A 42 1.77 -7.11 -2.53
N ALA A 43 1.34 -6.40 -1.47
CA ALA A 43 -0.05 -6.40 -1.04
C ALA A 43 -0.95 -5.64 -2.02
N SER A 44 -0.47 -4.55 -2.63
CA SER A 44 -1.20 -3.83 -3.68
C SER A 44 -1.34 -4.69 -4.94
N ALA A 45 -0.26 -5.37 -5.36
CA ALA A 45 -0.26 -6.26 -6.52
C ALA A 45 -1.22 -7.46 -6.37
N ASP A 46 -1.38 -7.98 -5.14
CA ASP A 46 -2.37 -9.02 -4.84
C ASP A 46 -3.83 -8.56 -5.07
N VAL A 47 -4.11 -7.26 -4.94
CA VAL A 47 -5.43 -6.69 -5.26
C VAL A 47 -5.55 -6.50 -6.76
N ARG A 48 -4.61 -5.77 -7.36
CA ARG A 48 -4.52 -5.57 -8.79
C ARG A 48 -3.13 -5.05 -9.18
N SER A 49 -2.60 -5.54 -10.30
CA SER A 49 -1.41 -4.94 -10.90
C SER A 49 -1.70 -3.49 -11.32
N SER A 50 -0.80 -2.55 -10.99
CA SER A 50 -0.92 -1.14 -11.37
C SER A 50 -1.04 -0.96 -12.90
N TRP A 51 -0.40 -1.85 -13.67
CA TRP A 51 -0.42 -1.85 -15.14
C TRP A 51 -1.69 -2.46 -15.76
N GLU A 52 -2.52 -3.13 -14.95
CA GLU A 52 -3.73 -3.83 -15.38
C GLU A 52 -4.96 -3.30 -14.64
N GLY A 53 -5.12 -1.98 -14.60
CA GLY A 53 -6.27 -1.33 -13.95
C GLY A 53 -7.62 -1.92 -14.38
N PRO A 54 -8.69 -1.77 -13.57
CA PRO A 54 -9.98 -2.37 -13.88
C PRO A 54 -10.57 -1.81 -15.17
N LEU A 55 -11.23 -2.68 -15.92
CA LEU A 55 -11.93 -2.34 -17.15
C LEU A 55 -13.38 -1.95 -16.85
N ASP A 56 -13.89 -0.97 -17.60
CA ASP A 56 -15.31 -0.68 -17.65
C ASP A 56 -16.08 -1.73 -18.46
N ALA A 57 -17.42 -1.62 -18.50
CA ALA A 57 -18.27 -2.54 -19.25
C ALA A 57 -18.01 -2.55 -20.78
N SER A 58 -17.24 -1.59 -21.31
CA SER A 58 -16.82 -1.50 -22.70
C SER A 58 -15.44 -2.11 -22.96
N GLY A 59 -14.76 -2.60 -21.92
CA GLY A 59 -13.40 -3.17 -22.01
C GLY A 59 -12.30 -2.11 -22.08
N LYS A 60 -12.58 -0.86 -21.68
CA LYS A 60 -11.57 0.20 -21.55
C LYS A 60 -11.15 0.35 -20.11
N TYR A 61 -9.90 0.72 -19.88
CA TYR A 61 -9.42 1.07 -18.54
C TYR A 61 -10.28 2.17 -17.94
N TYR A 62 -10.92 1.85 -16.82
CA TYR A 62 -11.69 2.78 -16.02
C TYR A 62 -10.77 3.73 -15.23
N TRP A 63 -9.58 3.25 -14.88
CA TRP A 63 -8.55 4.00 -14.16
C TRP A 63 -7.22 4.03 -14.89
N SER A 64 -6.48 5.13 -14.72
CA SER A 64 -5.06 5.17 -15.05
C SER A 64 -4.27 4.23 -14.15
N GLU A 65 -3.02 3.95 -14.54
CA GLU A 65 -2.04 3.27 -13.70
C GLU A 65 -1.96 3.94 -12.31
N ASP A 66 -1.70 5.25 -12.27
CA ASP A 66 -1.62 6.02 -11.03
C ASP A 66 -2.88 5.88 -10.17
N SER A 67 -4.07 5.89 -10.79
CA SER A 67 -5.34 5.77 -10.06
C SER A 67 -5.54 4.36 -9.50
N THR A 68 -5.00 3.35 -10.18
CA THR A 68 -5.02 1.95 -9.73
C THR A 68 -4.05 1.73 -8.57
N GLU A 69 -2.83 2.28 -8.67
CA GLU A 69 -1.85 2.26 -7.57
C GLU A 69 -2.41 2.96 -6.33
N ASP A 70 -2.97 4.15 -6.49
CA ASP A 70 -3.59 4.92 -5.42
C ASP A 70 -4.71 4.14 -4.71
N LEU A 71 -5.60 3.50 -5.48
CA LEU A 71 -6.69 2.72 -4.91
C LEU A 71 -6.18 1.48 -4.19
N THR A 72 -5.31 0.69 -4.82
CA THR A 72 -4.80 -0.54 -4.20
C THR A 72 -4.04 -0.23 -2.91
N GLY A 73 -3.24 0.84 -2.90
CA GLY A 73 -2.62 1.37 -1.69
C GLY A 73 -3.63 1.80 -0.62
N TRP A 74 -4.71 2.48 -1.02
CA TRP A 74 -5.80 2.85 -0.09
C TRP A 74 -6.51 1.63 0.50
N ILE A 75 -6.76 0.58 -0.29
CA ILE A 75 -7.36 -0.70 0.13
C ILE A 75 -6.45 -1.38 1.17
N VAL A 76 -5.16 -1.51 0.88
CA VAL A 76 -4.18 -2.12 1.79
C VAL A 76 -4.15 -1.37 3.13
N ALA A 77 -4.16 -0.04 3.09
CA ALA A 77 -4.15 0.81 4.28
C ALA A 77 -5.42 0.74 5.14
N GLN A 78 -6.52 0.15 4.65
CA GLN A 78 -7.70 -0.15 5.47
C GLN A 78 -7.47 -1.34 6.42
N GLY A 79 -6.43 -2.14 6.21
CA GLY A 79 -6.06 -3.30 7.03
C GLY A 79 -6.47 -4.65 6.45
N GLU A 80 -6.02 -5.73 7.08
CA GLU A 80 -6.02 -7.08 6.51
C GLU A 80 -7.39 -7.57 6.04
N ALA A 81 -8.43 -7.40 6.85
CA ALA A 81 -9.76 -7.89 6.52
C ALA A 81 -10.34 -7.22 5.27
N PHE A 82 -10.03 -5.93 5.07
CA PHE A 82 -10.49 -5.17 3.91
C PHE A 82 -9.69 -5.56 2.66
N TRP A 83 -8.36 -5.67 2.80
CA TRP A 83 -7.47 -6.16 1.76
C TRP A 83 -7.85 -7.57 1.28
N ARG A 84 -8.05 -8.53 2.20
CA ARG A 84 -8.44 -9.91 1.84
C ARG A 84 -9.75 -9.98 1.06
N ALA A 85 -10.69 -9.07 1.31
CA ALA A 85 -11.95 -9.02 0.58
C ALA A 85 -11.79 -8.46 -0.85
N ALA A 86 -10.73 -7.70 -1.11
CA ALA A 86 -10.42 -7.12 -2.41
C ALA A 86 -9.50 -8.01 -3.27
N VAL A 87 -8.73 -8.91 -2.66
CA VAL A 87 -7.90 -9.90 -3.39
C VAL A 87 -8.80 -10.79 -4.24
N GLY A 88 -8.54 -10.79 -5.56
CA GLY A 88 -9.34 -11.53 -6.54
C GLY A 88 -10.72 -10.94 -6.83
N ALA A 89 -11.00 -9.72 -6.37
CA ALA A 89 -12.24 -9.01 -6.70
C ALA A 89 -12.33 -8.70 -8.19
N SER A 90 -13.55 -8.77 -8.74
CA SER A 90 -13.83 -8.38 -10.12
C SER A 90 -13.64 -6.88 -10.32
N ASP A 91 -13.49 -6.47 -11.58
CA ASP A 91 -13.38 -5.05 -11.94
C ASP A 91 -14.60 -4.24 -11.44
N GLU A 92 -15.80 -4.81 -11.54
CA GLU A 92 -17.03 -4.20 -11.01
C GLU A 92 -16.96 -4.00 -9.49
N GLN A 93 -16.46 -4.98 -8.75
CA GLN A 93 -16.32 -4.90 -7.30
C GLN A 93 -15.27 -3.85 -6.91
N LEU A 94 -14.15 -3.75 -7.62
CA LEU A 94 -13.14 -2.72 -7.39
C LEU A 94 -13.69 -1.33 -7.72
N MET A 95 -14.36 -1.16 -8.87
CA MET A 95 -15.00 0.11 -9.25
C MET A 95 -16.08 0.55 -8.24
N ALA A 96 -16.76 -0.39 -7.58
CA ALA A 96 -17.73 -0.06 -6.54
C ALA A 96 -17.10 0.61 -5.31
N LEU A 97 -15.77 0.50 -5.12
CA LEU A 97 -15.03 1.19 -4.06
C LEU A 97 -14.65 2.63 -4.43
N ALA A 98 -14.69 3.02 -5.71
CA ALA A 98 -14.34 4.36 -6.18
C ALA A 98 -15.04 5.49 -5.40
N PRO A 99 -16.37 5.43 -5.18
CA PRO A 99 -17.08 6.51 -4.52
C PRO A 99 -16.63 6.73 -3.08
N GLU A 100 -16.26 5.66 -2.37
CA GLU A 100 -15.74 5.74 -1.00
C GLU A 100 -14.34 6.35 -0.99
N TYR A 101 -13.43 5.81 -1.82
CA TYR A 101 -12.08 6.32 -1.99
C TYR A 101 -12.06 7.81 -2.36
N HIS A 102 -12.83 8.22 -3.37
CA HIS A 102 -12.91 9.62 -3.80
C HIS A 102 -13.52 10.54 -2.74
N ARG A 103 -14.55 10.07 -2.03
CA ARG A 103 -15.14 10.84 -0.92
C ARG A 103 -14.12 11.08 0.19
N GLU A 104 -13.36 10.05 0.56
CA GLU A 104 -12.31 10.21 1.55
C GLU A 104 -11.23 11.20 1.09
N ARG A 105 -10.79 11.14 -0.19
CA ARG A 105 -9.82 12.12 -0.70
C ARG A 105 -10.37 13.55 -0.70
N ALA A 106 -11.63 13.73 -1.05
CA ALA A 106 -12.27 15.05 -1.04
C ALA A 106 -12.41 15.61 0.39
N ASP A 107 -12.90 14.80 1.31
CA ASP A 107 -13.28 15.26 2.66
C ASP A 107 -12.15 15.14 3.69
N GLY A 108 -11.13 14.33 3.42
CA GLY A 108 -10.04 14.01 4.36
C GLY A 108 -10.49 13.18 5.57
N ARG A 109 -11.61 12.45 5.47
CA ARG A 109 -12.23 11.70 6.56
C ARG A 109 -12.37 10.22 6.22
N SER A 110 -11.51 9.41 6.83
CA SER A 110 -11.57 7.96 6.79
C SER A 110 -12.51 7.44 7.87
N ALA A 111 -13.19 6.32 7.58
CA ALA A 111 -13.97 5.60 8.59
C ALA A 111 -13.09 4.80 9.56
N ARG A 112 -11.82 4.52 9.19
CA ARG A 112 -10.89 3.67 9.96
C ARG A 112 -9.71 4.42 10.57
N TRP A 113 -9.48 5.64 10.13
CA TRP A 113 -8.38 6.48 10.61
C TRP A 113 -8.92 7.79 11.21
N ASN A 114 -8.21 8.32 12.21
CA ASN A 114 -8.44 9.63 12.79
C ASN A 114 -7.96 10.72 11.82
N GLY A 115 -8.70 10.94 10.74
CA GLY A 115 -8.33 11.80 9.63
C GLY A 115 -8.33 11.03 8.32
N ARG A 116 -7.32 11.25 7.46
CA ARG A 116 -7.21 10.58 6.16
C ARG A 116 -6.46 9.25 6.31
N THR A 117 -6.80 8.27 5.46
CA THR A 117 -6.02 7.05 5.29
C THR A 117 -4.58 7.41 4.89
N PRO A 118 -3.57 6.87 5.58
CA PRO A 118 -2.17 7.16 5.27
C PRO A 118 -1.76 6.62 3.89
N HIS A 119 -1.00 7.40 3.13
CA HIS A 119 -0.39 6.94 1.88
C HIS A 119 0.87 6.11 2.21
N LEU A 120 0.72 4.79 2.36
CA LEU A 120 1.73 3.91 2.95
C LEU A 120 3.09 3.97 2.25
N GLY A 121 3.14 3.82 0.93
CA GLY A 121 4.40 3.88 0.18
C GLY A 121 5.13 5.21 0.37
N GLY A 122 4.37 6.31 0.35
CA GLY A 122 4.91 7.66 0.61
C GLY A 122 5.40 7.84 2.05
N LEU A 123 4.71 7.25 3.03
CA LEU A 123 5.09 7.31 4.44
C LEU A 123 6.36 6.51 4.73
N VAL A 124 6.48 5.31 4.16
CA VAL A 124 7.68 4.47 4.28
C VAL A 124 8.87 5.15 3.58
N HIS A 125 8.67 5.66 2.35
CA HIS A 125 9.69 6.41 1.62
C HIS A 125 10.16 7.65 2.39
N ALA A 126 9.23 8.42 2.97
CA ALA A 126 9.56 9.58 3.80
C ALA A 126 10.34 9.19 5.06
N ALA A 127 9.95 8.12 5.75
CA ALA A 127 10.66 7.63 6.93
C ALA A 127 12.09 7.16 6.59
N TYR A 128 12.25 6.49 5.44
CA TYR A 128 13.56 6.04 4.96
C TYR A 128 14.46 7.23 4.60
N THR A 129 13.99 8.10 3.71
CA THR A 129 14.79 9.23 3.19
C THR A 129 15.17 10.25 4.26
N ALA A 130 14.33 10.42 5.29
CA ALA A 130 14.66 11.28 6.43
C ALA A 130 15.91 10.83 7.20
N ARG A 131 16.30 9.56 7.10
CA ARG A 131 17.38 8.96 7.91
C ARG A 131 18.50 8.32 7.11
N PHE A 132 18.20 7.84 5.90
CA PHE A 132 19.07 6.92 5.17
C PHE A 132 19.31 7.34 3.72
N ALA A 133 18.93 8.56 3.32
CA ALA A 133 19.13 9.06 1.95
C ALA A 133 20.60 9.01 1.48
N ASP A 134 21.56 9.13 2.40
CA ASP A 134 23.00 9.06 2.10
C ASP A 134 23.57 7.63 2.14
N VAL A 135 22.79 6.64 2.57
CA VAL A 135 23.23 5.24 2.71
C VAL A 135 23.07 4.50 1.39
N GLU A 136 21.86 4.53 0.85
CA GLU A 136 21.47 3.85 -0.38
C GLU A 136 20.21 4.52 -0.93
N ASP A 137 20.12 4.62 -2.26
CA ASP A 137 18.92 5.07 -2.93
C ASP A 137 17.74 4.14 -2.60
N TYR A 138 16.63 4.73 -2.17
CA TYR A 138 15.47 3.99 -1.70
C TYR A 138 14.91 3.04 -2.78
N PHE A 139 14.85 3.49 -4.03
CA PHE A 139 14.27 2.68 -5.11
C PHE A 139 15.21 1.57 -5.53
N ASP A 140 16.52 1.80 -5.55
CA ASP A 140 17.51 0.74 -5.81
C ASP A 140 17.47 -0.34 -4.70
N GLY A 141 17.39 0.08 -3.43
CA GLY A 141 17.27 -0.83 -2.30
C GLY A 141 15.96 -1.64 -2.32
N LEU A 142 14.83 -0.98 -2.62
CA LEU A 142 13.53 -1.62 -2.76
C LEU A 142 13.50 -2.62 -3.92
N ALA A 143 14.04 -2.24 -5.09
CA ALA A 143 14.12 -3.12 -6.24
C ALA A 143 14.89 -4.40 -5.92
N ARG A 144 16.00 -4.29 -5.19
CA ARG A 144 16.78 -5.46 -4.75
C ARG A 144 15.99 -6.41 -3.86
N VAL A 145 15.21 -5.88 -2.93
CA VAL A 145 14.35 -6.69 -2.05
C VAL A 145 13.28 -7.41 -2.85
N LEU A 146 12.63 -6.71 -3.79
CA LEU A 146 11.62 -7.28 -4.68
C LEU A 146 12.21 -8.37 -5.59
N ASP A 147 13.37 -8.13 -6.18
CA ASP A 147 14.08 -9.10 -7.03
C ASP A 147 14.47 -10.36 -6.26
N ALA A 148 14.95 -10.21 -5.02
CA ALA A 148 15.28 -11.34 -4.16
C ALA A 148 14.04 -12.21 -3.86
N ARG A 149 12.89 -11.58 -3.56
CA ARG A 149 11.62 -12.29 -3.33
C ARG A 149 11.12 -13.02 -4.57
N ALA A 150 11.28 -12.44 -5.76
CA ALA A 150 10.92 -13.09 -7.01
C ALA A 150 11.81 -14.31 -7.31
N GLY A 151 13.10 -14.22 -6.97
CA GLY A 151 14.08 -15.31 -7.14
C GLY A 151 13.84 -16.53 -6.23
N ASP A 152 13.27 -16.34 -5.04
CA ASP A 152 12.93 -17.42 -4.10
C ASP A 152 11.71 -18.26 -4.54
N HIS A 153 11.01 -17.84 -5.60
CA HIS A 153 9.85 -18.53 -6.19
C HIS A 153 10.12 -19.19 -7.55
N ALA A 154 11.37 -19.19 -8.02
CA ALA A 154 11.83 -19.88 -9.23
C ALA A 154 12.42 -21.28 -8.94
#